data_AF-A0A259MID3-F1
#
_entry.id   AF-A0A259MID3-F1
#
_cell.length_a   1.000
_cell.length_b   1.000
_cell.length_c   1.000
_cell.angle_alpha   90.00
_cell.angle_beta   90.00
_cell.angle_gamma   90.00
#
_symmetry.space_group_name_H-M   'P 1'
#
loop_
_entity.id
_entity.type
_entity.pdbx_description
1 polymer ?
#
loop_
_entity_poly.entity_id
_entity_poly.type
_entity_poly.pdbx_seq_one_letter_code
_entity_poly.pdbx_strand_id
1 'polypeptide(L)'
;MSFKVRIASADRTIDVPAGATILEAALDAGISYPFGCQSGNCGACKSLLVKGEVTMAGYSEFALSDDEKARGLILACRAVPGDACEVAWQEEDDLLVHPRRLLDCRVVALDDATHDIKRIRLEIVSGGPFEFSAGQFASVTFEGCPPRDYSMANVPGDPILEFHIRRTAGGATSAHVWEKLKVGDSVRVEGPFGASYLRESHRGPIIAVAGGSGMAPIKSIIERALQKELPQHIYFYFGVRSERDLYLHDHFAALAEKHKTLHFIPVLSEGGESSLRQGLVHEAVAQDFDEVDGCTAYLAGPPVMVEAATLLLEQRGMRRLDIHADAFYTAAEMASAGKKTGADR
;
A
#
# COMPACT_ATOMS: atom_id res chain seq x y z
N MET A 1 -1.83 -39.03 -17.55
CA MET A 1 -2.15 -37.72 -18.16
C MET A 1 -1.50 -36.66 -17.29
N SER A 2 -0.85 -35.67 -17.88
CA SER A 2 -0.22 -34.56 -17.16
C SER A 2 -0.56 -33.24 -17.85
N PHE A 3 -0.55 -32.16 -17.08
CA PHE A 3 -0.82 -30.81 -17.55
C PHE A 3 0.43 -29.96 -17.41
N LYS A 4 0.73 -29.13 -18.40
CA LYS A 4 1.89 -28.23 -18.36
C LYS A 4 1.57 -27.01 -17.53
N VAL A 5 2.34 -26.78 -16.48
CA VAL A 5 2.22 -25.59 -15.63
C VAL A 5 3.47 -24.75 -15.73
N ARG A 6 3.34 -23.51 -16.20
CA ARG A 6 4.42 -22.52 -16.15
C ARG A 6 4.41 -21.88 -14.77
N ILE A 7 5.55 -21.91 -14.09
CA ILE A 7 5.77 -21.19 -12.85
C ILE A 7 6.63 -19.96 -13.17
N ALA A 8 5.96 -18.83 -13.35
CA ALA A 8 6.59 -17.58 -13.79
C ALA A 8 7.70 -17.12 -12.83
N SER A 9 7.47 -17.25 -11.52
CA SER A 9 8.42 -16.85 -10.46
C SER A 9 9.74 -17.64 -10.46
N ALA A 10 9.80 -18.81 -11.10
CA ALA A 10 11.05 -19.58 -11.28
C ALA A 10 11.51 -19.64 -12.74
N ASP A 11 10.79 -19.01 -13.66
CA ASP A 11 10.92 -19.15 -15.10
C ASP A 11 11.09 -20.61 -15.56
N ARG A 12 10.24 -21.50 -15.01
CA ARG A 12 10.26 -22.94 -15.31
C ARG A 12 8.88 -23.46 -15.67
N THR A 13 8.85 -24.48 -16.53
CA THR A 13 7.63 -25.24 -16.83
C THR A 13 7.79 -26.66 -16.30
N ILE A 14 6.74 -27.16 -15.64
CA ILE A 14 6.69 -28.51 -15.10
C ILE A 14 5.48 -29.28 -15.65
N ASP A 15 5.58 -30.61 -15.63
CA ASP A 15 4.46 -31.51 -15.92
C ASP A 15 3.80 -31.92 -14.59
N VAL A 16 2.54 -31.54 -14.41
CA VAL A 16 1.75 -31.88 -13.22
C VAL A 16 0.87 -33.09 -13.55
N PRO A 17 1.06 -34.25 -12.89
CA PRO A 17 0.20 -35.41 -13.09
C PRO A 17 -1.27 -35.09 -12.79
N ALA A 18 -2.20 -35.68 -13.54
CA ALA A 18 -3.62 -35.50 -13.28
C ALA A 18 -3.99 -35.91 -11.84
N GLY A 19 -4.63 -35.01 -11.10
CA GLY A 19 -4.99 -35.20 -9.70
C GLY A 19 -3.91 -34.77 -8.69
N ALA A 20 -2.69 -34.51 -9.12
CA ALA A 20 -1.64 -33.95 -8.27
C ALA A 20 -1.76 -32.43 -8.16
N THR A 21 -1.24 -31.88 -7.07
CA THR A 21 -1.22 -30.44 -6.86
C THR A 21 -0.01 -29.79 -7.54
N ILE A 22 -0.12 -28.50 -7.83
CA ILE A 22 0.98 -27.72 -8.40
C ILE A 22 2.21 -27.76 -7.49
N LEU A 23 2.01 -27.67 -6.17
CA LEU A 23 3.12 -27.72 -5.21
C LEU A 23 3.85 -29.07 -5.24
N GLU A 24 3.12 -30.19 -5.19
CA GLU A 24 3.73 -31.53 -5.19
C GLU A 24 4.62 -31.72 -6.43
N ALA A 25 4.09 -31.45 -7.61
CA ALA A 25 4.83 -31.57 -8.86
C ALA A 25 6.02 -30.59 -8.95
N ALA A 26 5.90 -29.40 -8.37
CA ALA A 26 7.01 -28.44 -8.33
C ALA A 26 8.15 -28.93 -7.44
N LEU A 27 7.84 -29.47 -6.26
CA LEU A 27 8.83 -30.04 -5.35
C LEU A 27 9.52 -31.26 -5.95
N ASP A 28 8.77 -32.15 -6.61
CA ASP A 28 9.32 -33.31 -7.33
C ASP A 28 10.25 -32.90 -8.48
N ALA A 29 9.98 -31.77 -9.12
CA ALA A 29 10.81 -31.17 -10.16
C ALA A 29 12.02 -30.37 -9.62
N GLY A 30 12.24 -30.40 -8.30
CA GLY A 30 13.33 -29.69 -7.62
C GLY A 30 13.18 -28.17 -7.63
N ILE A 31 11.95 -27.65 -7.74
CA ILE A 31 11.67 -26.22 -7.63
C ILE A 31 11.48 -25.88 -6.15
N SER A 32 12.22 -24.88 -5.67
CA SER A 32 12.07 -24.34 -4.31
C SER A 32 10.82 -23.47 -4.21
N TYR A 33 9.65 -24.09 -4.33
CA TYR A 33 8.35 -23.43 -4.23
C TYR A 33 8.08 -23.04 -2.76
N PRO A 34 7.56 -21.84 -2.44
CA PRO A 34 7.18 -21.47 -1.08
C PRO A 34 6.06 -22.37 -0.52
N PHE A 35 6.27 -22.99 0.66
CA PHE A 35 5.22 -23.76 1.35
C PHE A 35 5.47 -23.86 2.86
N GLY A 36 4.43 -24.28 3.60
CA GLY A 36 4.53 -24.56 5.03
C GLY A 36 3.79 -25.84 5.41
N CYS A 37 2.46 -25.76 5.57
CA CYS A 37 1.65 -26.88 6.08
C CYS A 37 1.27 -27.95 5.05
N GLN A 38 1.31 -27.62 3.74
CA GLN A 38 0.80 -28.45 2.63
C GLN A 38 -0.68 -28.88 2.71
N SER A 39 -1.42 -28.44 3.73
CA SER A 39 -2.81 -28.84 4.00
C SER A 39 -3.83 -27.74 3.74
N GLY A 40 -3.42 -26.60 3.17
CA GLY A 40 -4.31 -25.47 2.89
C GLY A 40 -4.68 -24.62 4.11
N ASN A 41 -3.83 -24.62 5.16
CA ASN A 41 -4.10 -23.92 6.42
C ASN A 41 -3.20 -22.71 6.69
N CYS A 42 -2.00 -22.62 6.10
CA CYS A 42 -1.02 -21.59 6.48
C CYS A 42 -0.86 -20.44 5.47
N GLY A 43 -1.41 -20.55 4.26
CA GLY A 43 -1.27 -19.53 3.21
C GLY A 43 0.12 -19.39 2.56
N ALA A 44 1.17 -20.06 3.07
CA ALA A 44 2.56 -19.88 2.59
C ALA A 44 2.78 -20.22 1.11
N CYS A 45 1.96 -21.10 0.51
CA CYS A 45 2.06 -21.45 -0.91
C CYS A 45 1.13 -20.62 -1.81
N LYS A 46 0.68 -19.46 -1.33
CA LYS A 46 -0.25 -18.60 -2.07
C LYS A 46 0.40 -18.10 -3.35
N SER A 47 -0.33 -18.20 -4.44
CA SER A 47 0.15 -17.89 -5.78
C SER A 47 -0.95 -17.23 -6.58
N LEU A 48 -0.59 -16.38 -7.53
CA LEU A 48 -1.51 -15.84 -8.52
C LEU A 48 -1.67 -16.85 -9.65
N LEU A 49 -2.91 -17.14 -10.05
CA LEU A 49 -3.21 -17.82 -11.30
C LEU A 49 -3.20 -16.78 -12.43
N VAL A 50 -2.08 -16.74 -13.16
CA VAL A 50 -1.85 -15.78 -14.25
C VAL A 50 -2.69 -16.14 -15.47
N LYS A 51 -2.82 -17.45 -15.75
CA LYS A 51 -3.58 -17.96 -16.90
C LYS A 51 -4.08 -19.38 -16.66
N GLY A 52 -5.25 -19.69 -17.21
CA GLY A 52 -5.84 -21.03 -17.16
C GLY A 52 -6.78 -21.21 -15.97
N GLU A 53 -7.12 -22.45 -15.66
CA GLU A 53 -8.06 -22.79 -14.58
C GLU A 53 -7.49 -23.91 -13.70
N VAL A 54 -7.80 -23.84 -12.41
CA VAL A 54 -7.44 -24.87 -11.43
C VAL A 54 -8.64 -25.18 -10.55
N THR A 55 -8.73 -26.43 -10.10
CA THR A 55 -9.67 -26.83 -9.06
C THR A 55 -8.96 -26.80 -7.71
N MET A 56 -9.57 -26.12 -6.74
CA MET A 56 -9.03 -26.03 -5.37
C MET A 56 -9.61 -27.13 -4.50
N ALA A 57 -8.76 -28.02 -3.99
CA ALA A 57 -9.11 -28.96 -2.93
C ALA A 57 -9.32 -28.21 -1.59
N GLY A 58 -10.06 -28.79 -0.64
CA GLY A 58 -10.51 -28.07 0.57
C GLY A 58 -9.38 -27.37 1.36
N TYR A 59 -9.63 -26.13 1.79
CA TYR A 59 -8.68 -25.25 2.49
C TYR A 59 -9.42 -24.40 3.54
N SER A 60 -8.66 -23.75 4.43
CA SER A 60 -9.22 -22.81 5.41
C SER A 60 -9.37 -21.41 4.81
N GLU A 61 -10.47 -20.71 5.12
CA GLU A 61 -10.66 -19.28 4.78
C GLU A 61 -9.54 -18.38 5.36
N PHE A 62 -8.86 -18.82 6.42
CA PHE A 62 -7.68 -18.15 6.94
C PHE A 62 -6.50 -18.18 5.95
N ALA A 63 -6.36 -19.25 5.17
CA ALA A 63 -5.25 -19.43 4.24
C ALA A 63 -5.49 -18.73 2.90
N LEU A 64 -6.75 -18.65 2.45
CA LEU A 64 -7.18 -18.00 1.22
C LEU A 64 -8.61 -17.48 1.41
N SER A 65 -8.80 -16.17 1.48
CA SER A 65 -10.13 -15.56 1.62
C SER A 65 -10.89 -15.53 0.28
N ASP A 66 -12.20 -15.29 0.34
CA ASP A 66 -13.02 -15.13 -0.87
C ASP A 66 -12.58 -13.93 -1.72
N ASP A 67 -12.18 -12.83 -1.09
CA ASP A 67 -11.65 -11.65 -1.78
C ASP A 67 -10.34 -11.95 -2.52
N GLU A 68 -9.46 -12.72 -1.88
CA GLU A 68 -8.19 -13.15 -2.49
C GLU A 68 -8.43 -14.08 -3.68
N LYS A 69 -9.36 -15.02 -3.54
CA LYS A 69 -9.78 -15.92 -4.61
C LYS A 69 -10.39 -15.16 -5.79
N ALA A 70 -11.24 -14.16 -5.52
CA ALA A 70 -11.83 -13.30 -6.54
C ALA A 70 -10.77 -12.50 -7.32
N ARG A 71 -9.62 -12.23 -6.69
CA ARG A 71 -8.44 -11.60 -7.32
C ARG A 71 -7.53 -12.60 -8.06
N GLY A 72 -7.94 -13.85 -8.19
CA GLY A 72 -7.19 -14.90 -8.91
C GLY A 72 -6.11 -15.59 -8.08
N LEU A 73 -6.12 -15.44 -6.75
CA LEU A 73 -5.17 -16.15 -5.88
C LEU A 73 -5.60 -17.60 -5.64
N ILE A 74 -4.61 -18.48 -5.58
CA ILE A 74 -4.74 -19.92 -5.34
C ILE A 74 -3.75 -20.35 -4.26
N LEU A 75 -3.94 -21.53 -3.68
CA LEU A 75 -2.91 -22.18 -2.85
C LEU A 75 -2.29 -23.32 -3.66
N ALA A 76 -1.00 -23.22 -4.01
CA ALA A 76 -0.36 -24.24 -4.84
C ALA A 76 -0.43 -25.64 -4.24
N CYS A 77 -0.47 -25.77 -2.90
CA CYS A 77 -0.64 -27.05 -2.20
C CYS A 77 -2.03 -27.67 -2.32
N ARG A 78 -3.03 -26.92 -2.82
CA ARG A 78 -4.42 -27.36 -2.99
C ARG A 78 -4.93 -27.20 -4.42
N ALA A 79 -4.19 -26.50 -5.28
CA ALA A 79 -4.55 -26.25 -6.66
C ALA A 79 -4.19 -27.45 -7.54
N VAL A 80 -5.21 -28.03 -8.18
CA VAL A 80 -5.09 -29.13 -9.14
C VAL A 80 -5.45 -28.60 -10.53
N PRO A 81 -4.51 -28.57 -11.50
CA PRO A 81 -4.78 -28.07 -12.84
C PRO A 81 -5.69 -29.04 -13.62
N GLY A 82 -6.62 -28.47 -14.39
CA GLY A 82 -7.49 -29.21 -15.33
C GLY A 82 -7.02 -29.12 -16.79
N ASP A 83 -6.15 -28.15 -17.10
CA ASP A 83 -5.49 -27.94 -18.40
C ASP A 83 -4.17 -27.19 -18.15
N ALA A 84 -3.45 -26.82 -19.22
CA ALA A 84 -2.25 -26.01 -19.15
C ALA A 84 -2.53 -24.65 -18.50
N CYS A 85 -1.73 -24.28 -17.49
CA CYS A 85 -1.92 -23.03 -16.76
C CYS A 85 -0.58 -22.35 -16.43
N GLU A 86 -0.66 -21.12 -15.97
CA GLU A 86 0.48 -20.32 -15.53
C GLU A 86 0.21 -19.75 -14.14
N VAL A 87 1.18 -19.92 -13.25
CA VAL A 87 1.12 -19.45 -11.87
C VAL A 87 2.37 -18.66 -11.51
N ALA A 88 2.23 -17.72 -10.59
CA ALA A 88 3.33 -17.02 -9.96
C ALA A 88 3.16 -17.11 -8.45
N TRP A 89 4.08 -17.78 -7.74
CA TRP A 89 4.08 -17.68 -6.28
C TRP A 89 4.39 -16.25 -5.88
N GLN A 90 3.76 -15.80 -4.80
CA GLN A 90 4.11 -14.53 -4.19
C GLN A 90 5.50 -14.70 -3.55
N GLU A 91 6.42 -13.78 -3.81
CA GLU A 91 7.70 -13.76 -3.10
C GLU A 91 7.43 -13.52 -1.60
N GLU A 92 8.32 -14.00 -0.72
CA GLU A 92 8.13 -14.04 0.75
C GLU A 92 7.83 -12.67 1.40
N ASP A 93 7.94 -11.57 0.66
CA ASP A 93 7.69 -10.20 1.11
C ASP A 93 6.24 -9.72 0.98
N ASP A 94 5.37 -10.45 0.28
CA ASP A 94 4.05 -9.92 -0.11
C ASP A 94 2.92 -10.12 0.91
N LEU A 95 3.17 -10.83 2.01
CA LEU A 95 2.20 -11.02 3.10
C LEU A 95 2.86 -10.95 4.48
N LEU A 96 3.63 -9.89 4.75
CA LEU A 96 4.00 -9.58 6.12
C LEU A 96 2.72 -9.18 6.88
N VAL A 97 2.05 -10.17 7.46
CA VAL A 97 0.82 -9.99 8.24
C VAL A 97 1.20 -9.74 9.69
N HIS A 98 1.08 -8.49 10.11
CA HIS A 98 1.21 -8.11 11.51
C HIS A 98 -0.07 -8.47 12.28
N PRO A 99 0.04 -8.96 13.53
CA PRO A 99 -1.13 -9.26 14.33
C PRO A 99 -1.91 -7.98 14.61
N ARG A 100 -3.23 -8.04 14.44
CA ARG A 100 -4.10 -6.92 14.79
C ARG A 100 -4.09 -6.69 16.30
N ARG A 101 -4.02 -5.43 16.71
CA ARG A 101 -4.06 -4.96 18.09
C ARG A 101 -5.13 -3.89 18.24
N LEU A 102 -5.72 -3.85 19.42
CA LEU A 102 -6.49 -2.71 19.89
C LEU A 102 -5.63 -1.98 20.92
N LEU A 103 -5.33 -0.72 20.64
CA LEU A 103 -4.47 0.13 21.45
C LEU A 103 -5.29 1.22 22.11
N ASP A 104 -4.98 1.48 23.38
CA ASP A 104 -5.32 2.75 24.01
C ASP A 104 -4.12 3.67 23.86
N CYS A 105 -4.34 4.81 23.22
CA CYS A 105 -3.33 5.81 22.98
C CYS A 105 -3.70 7.15 23.62
N ARG A 106 -2.70 8.02 23.78
CA ARG A 106 -2.89 9.39 24.25
C ARG A 106 -2.25 10.37 23.28
N VAL A 107 -2.93 11.48 22.99
CA VAL A 107 -2.38 12.56 22.18
C VAL A 107 -1.21 13.20 22.91
N VAL A 108 -0.02 13.14 22.34
CA VAL A 108 1.18 13.79 22.89
C VAL A 108 1.56 15.07 22.16
N ALA A 109 1.17 15.22 20.89
CA ALA A 109 1.38 16.46 20.16
C ALA A 109 0.42 16.63 18.98
N LEU A 110 0.20 17.89 18.61
CA LEU A 110 -0.68 18.33 17.53
C LEU A 110 -0.04 19.54 16.83
N ASP A 111 0.05 19.50 15.49
CA ASP A 111 0.48 20.67 14.70
C ASP A 111 -0.36 20.82 13.45
N ASP A 112 -0.63 22.07 13.07
CA ASP A 112 -1.23 22.39 11.78
C ASP A 112 -0.14 22.30 10.71
N ALA A 113 -0.22 21.29 9.85
CA ALA A 113 0.71 21.11 8.74
C ALA A 113 0.40 22.06 7.58
N THR A 114 -0.89 22.28 7.33
CA THR A 114 -1.41 23.24 6.35
C THR A 114 -2.67 23.88 6.92
N HIS A 115 -3.33 24.73 6.12
CA HIS A 115 -4.64 25.28 6.43
C HIS A 115 -5.77 24.22 6.59
N ASP A 116 -5.58 22.99 6.11
CA ASP A 116 -6.58 21.92 6.15
C ASP A 116 -6.03 20.54 6.53
N ILE A 117 -4.76 20.40 6.93
CA ILE A 117 -4.17 19.13 7.41
C ILE A 117 -3.56 19.36 8.80
N LYS A 118 -3.94 18.49 9.75
CA LYS A 118 -3.36 18.45 11.10
C LYS A 118 -2.55 17.17 11.27
N ARG A 119 -1.34 17.30 11.82
CA ARG A 119 -0.52 16.17 12.26
C ARG A 119 -0.84 15.87 13.70
N ILE A 120 -1.13 14.61 13.99
CA ILE A 120 -1.36 14.14 15.35
C ILE A 120 -0.31 13.09 15.69
N ARG A 121 0.21 13.15 16.92
CA ARG A 121 1.16 12.18 17.45
C ARG A 121 0.61 11.56 18.72
N LEU A 122 0.62 10.24 18.78
CA LEU A 122 0.00 9.46 19.82
C LEU A 122 1.05 8.55 20.47
N GLU A 123 1.13 8.54 21.80
CA GLU A 123 1.86 7.51 22.52
C GLU A 123 0.93 6.32 22.80
N ILE A 124 1.48 5.10 22.78
CA ILE A 124 0.75 3.88 23.13
C ILE A 124 0.76 3.73 24.65
N VAL A 125 -0.42 3.82 25.28
CA VAL A 125 -0.61 3.65 26.72
C VAL A 125 -0.83 2.19 27.08
N SER A 126 -1.61 1.46 26.26
CA SER A 126 -1.95 0.05 26.48
C SER A 126 -2.14 -0.68 25.14
N GLY A 127 -2.03 -2.02 25.15
CA GLY A 127 -2.31 -2.88 23.97
C GLY A 127 -1.12 -3.13 23.02
N GLY A 128 0.02 -2.47 23.24
CA GLY A 128 1.26 -2.69 22.48
C GLY A 128 1.99 -4.01 22.83
N PRO A 129 3.14 -4.29 22.18
CA PRO A 129 3.75 -3.51 21.09
C PRO A 129 2.91 -3.52 19.80
N PHE A 130 3.07 -2.48 18.99
CA PHE A 130 2.37 -2.33 17.71
C PHE A 130 3.34 -2.40 16.54
N GLU A 131 3.29 -3.51 15.83
CA GLU A 131 4.10 -3.74 14.63
C GLU A 131 3.24 -3.52 13.38
N PHE A 132 3.83 -2.93 12.35
CA PHE A 132 3.19 -2.67 11.06
C PHE A 132 4.24 -2.55 9.96
N SER A 133 3.83 -2.61 8.69
CA SER A 133 4.69 -2.33 7.53
C SER A 133 4.51 -0.89 7.08
N ALA A 134 5.60 -0.22 6.71
CA ALA A 134 5.58 1.18 6.28
C ALA A 134 4.66 1.37 5.07
N GLY A 135 3.62 2.21 5.22
CA GLY A 135 2.54 2.40 4.24
C GLY A 135 1.16 1.88 4.68
N GLN A 136 1.11 1.00 5.69
CA GLN A 136 -0.14 0.53 6.27
C GLN A 136 -0.93 1.62 7.00
N PHE A 137 -2.20 1.32 7.30
CA PHE A 137 -3.10 2.20 8.03
C PHE A 137 -3.69 1.55 9.28
N ALA A 138 -4.33 2.37 10.11
CA ALA A 138 -5.07 1.95 11.28
C ALA A 138 -6.44 2.66 11.32
N SER A 139 -7.41 1.99 11.93
CA SER A 139 -8.69 2.58 12.30
C SER A 139 -8.53 3.37 13.60
N VAL A 140 -8.75 4.68 13.55
CA VAL A 140 -8.57 5.60 14.67
C VAL A 140 -9.92 6.12 15.15
N THR A 141 -10.16 6.03 16.44
CA THR A 141 -11.41 6.45 17.09
C THR A 141 -11.14 7.50 18.15
N PHE A 142 -11.68 8.70 17.93
CA PHE A 142 -11.70 9.80 18.89
C PHE A 142 -12.98 9.79 19.73
N GLU A 143 -12.98 10.48 20.87
CA GLU A 143 -14.13 10.55 21.76
C GLU A 143 -15.37 11.10 21.04
N GLY A 144 -16.49 10.36 21.15
CA GLY A 144 -17.76 10.73 20.53
C GLY A 144 -17.79 10.69 19.01
N CYS A 145 -16.75 10.17 18.35
CA CYS A 145 -16.63 10.11 16.91
C CYS A 145 -16.64 8.66 16.39
N PRO A 146 -17.17 8.41 15.19
CA PRO A 146 -17.04 7.10 14.55
C PRO A 146 -15.57 6.84 14.13
N PRO A 147 -15.14 5.56 14.07
CA PRO A 147 -13.81 5.18 13.60
C PRO A 147 -13.57 5.65 12.17
N ARG A 148 -12.33 6.03 11.86
CA ARG A 148 -11.88 6.36 10.50
C ARG A 148 -10.49 5.82 10.25
N ASP A 149 -10.25 5.41 9.02
CA ASP A 149 -8.97 4.88 8.58
C ASP A 149 -8.00 6.03 8.30
N TYR A 150 -6.82 5.97 8.91
CA TYR A 150 -5.73 6.89 8.66
C TYR A 150 -4.41 6.11 8.54
N SER A 151 -3.64 6.40 7.50
CA SER A 151 -2.34 5.77 7.31
C SER A 151 -1.33 6.25 8.35
N MET A 152 -0.49 5.33 8.84
CA MET A 152 0.61 5.68 9.75
C MET A 152 1.68 6.44 8.98
N ALA A 153 2.14 7.56 9.54
CA ALA A 153 3.16 8.44 8.96
C ALA A 153 4.54 8.29 9.61
N ASN A 154 4.62 7.62 10.75
CA ASN A 154 5.88 7.26 11.43
C ASN A 154 6.49 5.99 10.81
N VAL A 155 7.75 5.72 11.13
CA VAL A 155 8.43 4.50 10.69
C VAL A 155 8.02 3.33 11.60
N PRO A 156 7.87 2.10 11.08
CA PRO A 156 7.67 0.91 11.91
C PRO A 156 8.68 0.78 13.05
N GLY A 157 8.19 0.51 14.26
CA GLY A 157 8.99 0.41 15.47
C GLY A 157 9.14 1.71 16.27
N ASP A 158 8.70 2.85 15.73
CA ASP A 158 8.66 4.09 16.50
C ASP A 158 7.61 3.99 17.64
N PRO A 159 7.93 4.47 18.86
CA PRO A 159 7.01 4.42 20.00
C PRO A 159 5.85 5.42 19.90
N ILE A 160 5.96 6.39 18.98
CA ILE A 160 4.95 7.42 18.74
C ILE A 160 4.31 7.15 17.38
N LEU A 161 3.01 6.89 17.39
CA LEU A 161 2.22 6.79 16.16
C LEU A 161 1.93 8.19 15.64
N GLU A 162 2.10 8.40 14.33
CA GLU A 162 1.83 9.68 13.69
C GLU A 162 0.78 9.52 12.59
N PHE A 163 -0.20 10.43 12.52
CA PHE A 163 -1.22 10.45 11.46
C PHE A 163 -1.39 11.87 10.91
N HIS A 164 -1.65 11.98 9.61
CA HIS A 164 -1.97 13.26 8.95
C HIS A 164 -3.46 13.29 8.60
N ILE A 165 -4.23 14.12 9.29
CA ILE A 165 -5.69 14.16 9.16
C ILE A 165 -6.10 15.43 8.43
N ARG A 166 -6.70 15.26 7.26
CA ARG A 166 -7.30 16.35 6.48
C ARG A 166 -8.68 16.73 7.03
N ARG A 167 -8.94 18.03 7.17
CA ARG A 167 -10.27 18.58 7.44
C ARG A 167 -11.14 18.42 6.20
N THR A 168 -12.24 17.69 6.35
CA THR A 168 -13.20 17.46 5.27
C THR A 168 -14.53 18.14 5.60
N ALA A 169 -15.09 18.85 4.62
CA ALA A 169 -16.37 19.54 4.81
C ALA A 169 -17.47 18.52 5.16
N GLY A 170 -18.21 18.77 6.25
CA GLY A 170 -19.24 17.86 6.75
C GLY A 170 -18.74 16.58 7.44
N GLY A 171 -17.41 16.41 7.60
CA GLY A 171 -16.83 15.25 8.28
C GLY A 171 -16.85 15.41 9.81
N ALA A 172 -17.62 14.57 10.52
CA ALA A 172 -17.72 14.63 11.98
C ALA A 172 -16.36 14.40 12.68
N THR A 173 -15.64 13.35 12.29
CA THR A 173 -14.35 12.99 12.89
C THR A 173 -13.27 14.04 12.59
N SER A 174 -13.16 14.49 11.34
CA SER A 174 -12.16 15.50 10.95
C SER A 174 -12.45 16.88 11.56
N ALA A 175 -13.73 17.24 11.75
CA ALA A 175 -14.12 18.43 12.50
C ALA A 175 -13.74 18.34 13.99
N HIS A 176 -13.96 17.19 14.64
CA HIS A 176 -13.51 16.97 16.03
C HIS A 176 -12.00 17.15 16.17
N VAL A 177 -11.23 16.52 15.27
CA VAL A 177 -9.75 16.65 15.25
C VAL A 177 -9.33 18.11 15.10
N TRP A 178 -10.06 18.88 14.29
CA TRP A 178 -9.72 20.28 14.01
C TRP A 178 -10.08 21.23 15.16
N GLU A 179 -11.22 21.01 15.80
CA GLU A 179 -11.87 22.00 16.68
C GLU A 179 -11.78 21.65 18.17
N LYS A 180 -11.62 20.37 18.52
CA LYS A 180 -11.81 19.88 19.89
C LYS A 180 -10.63 19.07 20.44
N LEU A 181 -9.93 18.34 19.58
CA LEU A 181 -8.82 17.48 19.99
C LEU A 181 -7.69 18.29 20.61
N LYS A 182 -7.19 17.85 21.77
CA LYS A 182 -6.08 18.47 22.49
C LYS A 182 -5.09 17.42 22.99
N VAL A 183 -3.88 17.89 23.32
CA VAL A 183 -2.87 17.07 23.98
C VAL A 183 -3.42 16.54 25.30
N GLY A 184 -3.20 15.24 25.56
CA GLY A 184 -3.72 14.51 26.72
C GLY A 184 -5.00 13.72 26.45
N ASP A 185 -5.71 13.98 25.35
CA ASP A 185 -6.94 13.24 25.03
C ASP A 185 -6.65 11.77 24.69
N SER A 186 -7.60 10.90 25.06
CA SER A 186 -7.54 9.47 24.76
C SER A 186 -8.00 9.17 23.34
N VAL A 187 -7.27 8.29 22.64
CA VAL A 187 -7.57 7.86 21.28
C VAL A 187 -7.44 6.35 21.21
N ARG A 188 -8.41 5.67 20.61
CA ARG A 188 -8.30 4.23 20.34
C ARG A 188 -7.78 3.99 18.93
N VAL A 189 -6.84 3.08 18.79
CA VAL A 189 -6.26 2.70 17.50
C VAL A 189 -6.40 1.19 17.32
N GLU A 190 -6.95 0.76 16.19
CA GLU A 190 -7.06 -0.64 15.81
C GLU A 190 -6.32 -0.88 14.49
N GLY A 191 -5.54 -1.95 14.39
CA GLY A 191 -4.81 -2.28 13.17
C GLY A 191 -3.62 -3.19 13.43
N PRO A 192 -2.63 -3.25 12.54
CA PRO A 192 -2.60 -2.53 11.26
C PRO A 192 -3.47 -3.18 10.19
N PHE A 193 -3.74 -2.42 9.14
CA PHE A 193 -4.48 -2.82 7.95
C PHE A 193 -3.78 -2.34 6.68
N GLY A 194 -4.23 -2.84 5.53
CA GLY A 194 -3.75 -2.40 4.21
C GLY A 194 -2.64 -3.27 3.64
N ALA A 195 -2.62 -3.35 2.31
CA ALA A 195 -1.65 -4.13 1.52
C ALA A 195 -0.65 -3.26 0.75
N SER A 196 -0.87 -1.94 0.73
CA SER A 196 0.04 -0.96 0.13
C SER A 196 1.13 -0.59 1.14
N TYR A 197 2.27 -1.29 1.08
CA TYR A 197 3.39 -1.08 1.98
C TYR A 197 4.72 -1.38 1.29
N LEU A 198 5.82 -0.83 1.81
CA LEU A 198 7.15 -0.98 1.24
C LEU A 198 7.54 -2.47 1.05
N ARG A 199 7.89 -2.84 -0.18
CA ARG A 199 8.53 -4.11 -0.56
C ARG A 199 10.04 -4.00 -0.39
N GLU A 200 10.55 -4.43 0.77
CA GLU A 200 11.97 -4.29 1.13
C GLU A 200 12.90 -5.17 0.24
N SER A 201 12.38 -6.22 -0.39
CA SER A 201 13.07 -7.14 -1.31
C SER A 201 13.17 -6.64 -2.75
N HIS A 202 12.28 -5.74 -3.20
CA HIS A 202 12.38 -5.17 -4.53
C HIS A 202 13.73 -4.45 -4.69
N ARG A 203 14.33 -4.43 -5.89
CA ARG A 203 15.66 -3.83 -6.11
C ARG A 203 15.70 -2.74 -7.16
N GLY A 204 14.65 -2.59 -7.96
CA GLY A 204 14.55 -1.49 -8.91
C GLY A 204 14.12 -0.17 -8.26
N PRO A 205 14.15 0.94 -9.02
CA PRO A 205 13.77 2.26 -8.53
C PRO A 205 12.34 2.31 -7.98
N ILE A 206 12.12 3.26 -7.06
CA ILE A 206 10.82 3.52 -6.45
C ILE A 206 10.28 4.85 -6.98
N ILE A 207 9.05 4.83 -7.50
CA ILE A 207 8.29 6.04 -7.86
C ILE A 207 7.22 6.25 -6.80
N ALA A 208 7.42 7.23 -5.92
CA ALA A 208 6.47 7.57 -4.88
C ALA A 208 5.66 8.82 -5.29
N VAL A 209 4.33 8.74 -5.25
CA VAL A 209 3.45 9.86 -5.57
C VAL A 209 2.48 10.10 -4.42
N ALA A 210 2.54 11.29 -3.83
CA ALA A 210 1.62 11.72 -2.80
C ALA A 210 0.77 12.91 -3.25
N GLY A 211 -0.48 12.96 -2.79
CA GLY A 211 -1.33 14.16 -2.86
C GLY A 211 -2.02 14.44 -1.53
N GLY A 212 -1.96 15.70 -1.07
CA GLY A 212 -2.55 16.12 0.20
C GLY A 212 -2.08 15.26 1.38
N SER A 213 -3.02 14.71 2.17
CA SER A 213 -2.69 13.83 3.30
C SER A 213 -2.10 12.47 2.90
N GLY A 214 -2.08 12.13 1.60
CA GLY A 214 -1.34 10.96 1.07
C GLY A 214 0.16 11.01 1.32
N MET A 215 0.68 12.16 1.76
CA MET A 215 2.02 12.29 2.32
C MET A 215 2.25 11.37 3.54
N ALA A 216 1.23 11.03 4.34
CA ALA A 216 1.40 10.15 5.51
C ALA A 216 2.02 8.78 5.18
N PRO A 217 1.37 7.90 4.39
CA PRO A 217 1.94 6.59 4.09
C PRO A 217 3.24 6.69 3.31
N ILE A 218 3.37 7.69 2.41
CA ILE A 218 4.58 7.89 1.60
C ILE A 218 5.77 8.32 2.46
N LYS A 219 5.56 9.18 3.46
CA LYS A 219 6.58 9.51 4.46
C LYS A 219 7.09 8.26 5.17
N SER A 220 6.17 7.42 5.68
CA SER A 220 6.53 6.17 6.35
C SER A 220 7.38 5.27 5.44
N ILE A 221 6.97 5.09 4.18
CA ILE A 221 7.69 4.29 3.18
C ILE A 221 9.10 4.83 2.91
N ILE A 222 9.22 6.12 2.61
CA ILE A 222 10.50 6.74 2.25
C ILE A 222 11.45 6.71 3.45
N GLU A 223 11.01 7.15 4.62
CA GLU A 223 11.86 7.16 5.81
C GLU A 223 12.27 5.75 6.22
N ARG A 224 11.39 4.75 6.05
CA ARG A 224 11.76 3.35 6.28
C ARG A 224 12.82 2.87 5.29
N ALA A 225 12.67 3.17 4.00
CA ALA A 225 13.64 2.79 2.98
C ALA A 225 15.01 3.43 3.27
N LEU A 226 15.03 4.71 3.68
CA LEU A 226 16.26 5.40 4.06
C LEU A 226 16.87 4.85 5.36
N GLN A 227 16.05 4.54 6.38
CA GLN A 227 16.50 3.94 7.65
C GLN A 227 17.16 2.58 7.42
N LYS A 228 16.66 1.82 6.45
CA LYS A 228 17.19 0.52 6.02
C LYS A 228 18.37 0.62 5.05
N GLU A 229 18.75 1.84 4.66
CA GLU A 229 19.80 2.10 3.68
C GLU A 229 19.59 1.31 2.38
N LEU A 230 18.33 1.22 1.95
CA LEU A 230 17.95 0.54 0.73
C LEU A 230 18.68 1.20 -0.48
N PRO A 231 19.33 0.42 -1.37
CA PRO A 231 20.13 0.96 -2.47
C PRO A 231 19.33 1.63 -3.60
N GLN A 232 18.01 1.47 -3.61
CA GLN A 232 17.11 1.94 -4.66
C GLN A 232 17.08 3.46 -4.70
N HIS A 233 17.07 4.02 -5.91
CA HIS A 233 16.68 5.42 -6.08
C HIS A 233 15.18 5.57 -5.83
N ILE A 234 14.81 6.60 -5.06
CA ILE A 234 13.44 6.96 -4.73
C ILE A 234 13.15 8.31 -5.37
N TYR A 235 12.18 8.34 -6.27
CA TYR A 235 11.68 9.56 -6.90
C TYR A 235 10.34 9.91 -6.28
N PHE A 236 10.35 10.90 -5.39
CA PHE A 236 9.19 11.30 -4.64
C PHE A 236 8.55 12.56 -5.23
N TYR A 237 7.40 12.38 -5.87
CA TYR A 237 6.57 13.45 -6.40
C TYR A 237 5.47 13.81 -5.39
N PHE A 238 5.46 15.07 -4.96
CA PHE A 238 4.40 15.57 -4.08
C PHE A 238 3.54 16.59 -4.81
N GLY A 239 2.37 16.12 -5.26
CA GLY A 239 1.39 16.93 -6.00
C GLY A 239 0.43 17.64 -5.07
N VAL A 240 0.44 18.97 -5.10
CA VAL A 240 -0.54 19.80 -4.39
C VAL A 240 -1.08 20.90 -5.29
N ARG A 241 -2.10 21.62 -4.84
CA ARG A 241 -2.67 22.72 -5.65
C ARG A 241 -1.68 23.87 -5.71
N SER A 242 -1.38 24.48 -4.57
CA SER A 242 -0.57 25.69 -4.46
C SER A 242 0.45 25.58 -3.32
N GLU A 243 1.37 26.54 -3.21
CA GLU A 243 2.44 26.51 -2.19
C GLU A 243 1.91 26.43 -0.76
N ARG A 244 0.73 27.00 -0.47
CA ARG A 244 0.09 26.95 0.87
C ARG A 244 -0.29 25.52 1.31
N ASP A 245 -0.35 24.60 0.36
CA ASP A 245 -0.74 23.21 0.54
C ASP A 245 0.49 22.31 0.73
N LEU A 246 1.70 22.85 0.54
CA LEU A 246 2.95 22.17 0.83
C LEU A 246 3.16 22.07 2.34
N TYR A 247 3.59 20.89 2.79
CA TYR A 247 4.06 20.66 4.15
C TYR A 247 5.13 19.57 4.13
N LEU A 248 5.98 19.54 5.16
CA LEU A 248 7.20 18.72 5.19
C LEU A 248 8.16 18.98 4.01
N HIS A 249 8.03 20.11 3.30
CA HIS A 249 8.90 20.46 2.19
C HIS A 249 10.37 20.51 2.62
N ASP A 250 10.69 21.30 3.66
CA ASP A 250 12.05 21.43 4.18
C ASP A 250 12.61 20.10 4.70
N HIS A 251 11.74 19.25 5.28
CA HIS A 251 12.11 17.92 5.75
C HIS A 251 12.58 17.02 4.60
N PHE A 252 11.80 16.92 3.53
CA PHE A 252 12.18 16.10 2.37
C PHE A 252 13.31 16.73 1.56
N ALA A 253 13.40 18.06 1.49
CA ALA A 253 14.55 18.75 0.90
C ALA A 253 15.85 18.39 1.64
N ALA A 254 15.85 18.47 2.98
CA ALA A 254 17.00 18.09 3.80
C ALA A 254 17.34 16.60 3.68
N LEU A 255 16.33 15.72 3.60
CA LEU A 255 16.57 14.29 3.35
C LEU A 255 17.20 14.04 1.96
N ALA A 256 16.73 14.72 0.91
CA ALA A 256 17.28 14.59 -0.44
C ALA A 256 18.72 15.15 -0.55
N GLU A 257 19.04 16.22 0.19
CA GLU A 257 20.41 16.72 0.29
C GLU A 257 21.36 15.70 0.91
N LYS A 258 20.89 15.05 2.01
CA LYS A 258 21.64 14.05 2.77
C LYS A 258 21.76 12.70 2.04
N HIS A 259 20.70 12.24 1.39
CA HIS A 259 20.62 10.93 0.75
C HIS A 259 20.53 11.08 -0.78
N LYS A 260 21.62 10.79 -1.48
CA LYS A 260 21.70 10.93 -2.96
C LYS A 260 20.77 9.97 -3.73
N THR A 261 20.23 8.97 -3.05
CA THR A 261 19.22 8.07 -3.61
C THR A 261 17.81 8.66 -3.56
N LEU A 262 17.54 9.68 -2.74
CA LEU A 262 16.23 10.35 -2.68
C LEU A 262 16.21 11.60 -3.56
N HIS A 263 15.26 11.63 -4.48
CA HIS A 263 14.93 12.78 -5.32
C HIS A 263 13.56 13.29 -4.91
N PHE A 264 13.45 14.55 -4.47
CA PHE A 264 12.18 15.14 -4.04
C PHE A 264 11.71 16.20 -5.05
N ILE A 265 10.50 16.02 -5.59
CA ILE A 265 9.93 16.80 -6.68
C ILE A 265 8.54 17.31 -6.26
N PRO A 266 8.44 18.49 -5.64
CA PRO A 266 7.15 19.14 -5.40
C PRO A 266 6.55 19.62 -6.73
N VAL A 267 5.25 19.39 -6.91
CA VAL A 267 4.50 19.76 -8.11
C VAL A 267 3.24 20.53 -7.74
N LEU A 268 3.04 21.70 -8.36
CA LEU A 268 1.88 22.57 -8.15
C LEU A 268 0.93 22.48 -9.35
N SER A 269 -0.31 22.05 -9.12
CA SER A 269 -1.33 21.98 -10.19
C SER A 269 -2.03 23.31 -10.45
N GLU A 270 -2.01 24.22 -9.47
CA GLU A 270 -2.64 25.53 -9.50
C GLU A 270 -1.62 26.56 -8.97
N GLY A 271 -0.97 27.31 -9.85
CA GLY A 271 0.09 28.21 -9.40
C GLY A 271 0.44 29.32 -10.38
N GLY A 272 0.80 30.47 -9.82
CA GLY A 272 1.35 31.64 -10.52
C GLY A 272 2.87 31.52 -10.71
N GLU A 273 3.61 32.63 -10.61
CA GLU A 273 5.08 32.58 -10.67
C GLU A 273 5.65 31.83 -9.46
N SER A 274 6.08 30.59 -9.67
CA SER A 274 6.82 29.78 -8.71
C SER A 274 8.00 29.11 -9.41
N SER A 275 9.07 28.85 -8.66
CA SER A 275 10.22 28.07 -9.15
C SER A 275 9.98 26.56 -9.11
N LEU A 276 8.90 26.12 -8.45
CA LEU A 276 8.54 24.71 -8.35
C LEU A 276 7.92 24.20 -9.64
N ARG A 277 7.98 22.88 -9.85
CA ARG A 277 7.41 22.24 -11.04
C ARG A 277 5.89 22.49 -11.09
N GLN A 278 5.40 22.82 -12.28
CA GLN A 278 3.98 23.09 -12.53
C GLN A 278 3.32 21.93 -13.29
N GLY A 279 2.01 21.77 -13.11
CA GLY A 279 1.18 20.79 -13.84
C GLY A 279 0.60 19.70 -12.93
N LEU A 280 -0.01 18.67 -13.53
CA LEU A 280 -0.51 17.54 -12.76
C LEU A 280 0.65 16.61 -12.40
N VAL A 281 0.62 16.04 -11.19
CA VAL A 281 1.74 15.25 -10.66
C VAL A 281 2.09 14.03 -11.51
N HIS A 282 1.11 13.38 -12.14
CA HIS A 282 1.37 12.26 -13.04
C HIS A 282 2.02 12.73 -14.35
N GLU A 283 1.70 13.93 -14.85
CA GLU A 283 2.37 14.51 -16.02
C GLU A 283 3.84 14.82 -15.71
N ALA A 284 4.16 15.24 -14.49
CA ALA A 284 5.54 15.42 -14.05
C ALA A 284 6.32 14.08 -14.07
N VAL A 285 5.71 12.99 -13.60
CA VAL A 285 6.29 11.63 -13.73
C VAL A 285 6.50 11.29 -15.21
N ALA A 286 5.52 11.57 -16.06
CA ALA A 286 5.58 11.28 -17.49
C ALA A 286 6.68 12.04 -18.25
N GLN A 287 7.09 13.21 -17.74
CA GLN A 287 8.18 14.03 -18.29
C GLN A 287 9.57 13.49 -17.90
N ASP A 288 9.67 12.82 -16.75
CA ASP A 288 10.95 12.35 -16.21
C ASP A 288 11.25 10.89 -16.60
N PHE A 289 10.22 10.10 -16.95
CA PHE A 289 10.35 8.66 -17.24
C PHE A 289 9.62 8.24 -18.52
N ASP A 290 10.36 7.83 -19.55
CA ASP A 290 9.78 7.27 -20.78
C ASP A 290 9.29 5.82 -20.61
N GLU A 291 10.01 5.01 -19.83
CA GLU A 291 9.67 3.63 -19.48
C GLU A 291 9.92 3.39 -17.99
N VAL A 292 9.10 2.55 -17.36
CA VAL A 292 9.15 2.27 -15.92
C VAL A 292 9.08 0.77 -15.59
N ASP A 293 9.40 -0.08 -16.56
CA ASP A 293 9.55 -1.52 -16.30
C ASP A 293 10.64 -1.77 -15.25
N GLY A 294 10.41 -2.74 -14.37
CA GLY A 294 11.27 -3.03 -13.22
C GLY A 294 11.29 -1.97 -12.11
N CYS A 295 10.46 -0.93 -12.18
CA CYS A 295 10.22 -0.01 -11.06
C CYS A 295 9.04 -0.49 -10.19
N THR A 296 8.99 -0.02 -8.93
CA THR A 296 7.80 -0.12 -8.07
C THR A 296 7.22 1.25 -7.82
N ALA A 297 5.90 1.36 -7.77
CA ALA A 297 5.20 2.60 -7.43
C ALA A 297 4.44 2.50 -6.10
N TYR A 298 4.51 3.59 -5.33
CA TYR A 298 3.64 3.81 -4.17
C TYR A 298 2.85 5.09 -4.38
N LEU A 299 1.52 4.96 -4.47
CA LEU A 299 0.62 6.06 -4.81
C LEU A 299 -0.36 6.28 -3.65
N ALA A 300 -0.45 7.49 -3.11
CA ALA A 300 -1.39 7.79 -2.04
C ALA A 300 -1.99 9.19 -2.13
N GLY A 301 -3.30 9.32 -1.94
CA GLY A 301 -3.98 10.62 -1.96
C GLY A 301 -5.36 10.58 -2.61
N PRO A 302 -5.80 11.69 -3.23
CA PRO A 302 -7.12 11.78 -3.86
C PRO A 302 -7.33 10.70 -4.94
N PRO A 303 -8.52 10.05 -5.02
CA PRO A 303 -8.77 8.96 -5.96
C PRO A 303 -8.44 9.30 -7.41
N VAL A 304 -8.85 10.50 -7.87
CA VAL A 304 -8.58 10.97 -9.23
C VAL A 304 -7.08 11.06 -9.56
N MET A 305 -6.24 11.39 -8.56
CA MET A 305 -4.80 11.47 -8.73
C MET A 305 -4.20 10.06 -8.80
N VAL A 306 -4.61 9.18 -7.89
CA VAL A 306 -4.13 7.79 -7.83
C VAL A 306 -4.51 7.02 -9.09
N GLU A 307 -5.74 7.18 -9.58
CA GLU A 307 -6.23 6.56 -10.82
C GLU A 307 -5.44 7.04 -12.04
N ALA A 308 -5.23 8.35 -12.18
CA ALA A 308 -4.47 8.92 -13.29
C ALA A 308 -3.00 8.47 -13.29
N ALA A 309 -2.34 8.47 -12.13
CA ALA A 309 -0.97 8.01 -11.99
C ALA A 309 -0.85 6.50 -12.27
N THR A 310 -1.80 5.69 -11.80
CA THR A 310 -1.83 4.25 -12.06
C THR A 310 -1.92 3.96 -13.57
N LEU A 311 -2.89 4.58 -14.26
CA LEU A 311 -3.08 4.38 -15.70
C LEU A 311 -1.85 4.81 -16.50
N LEU A 312 -1.22 5.93 -16.13
CA LEU A 312 0.01 6.38 -16.76
C LEU A 312 1.13 5.34 -16.60
N LEU A 313 1.37 4.86 -15.38
CA LEU A 313 2.46 3.92 -15.11
C LEU A 313 2.26 2.58 -15.83
N GLU A 314 1.03 2.08 -15.90
CA GLU A 314 0.69 0.89 -16.70
C GLU A 314 0.97 1.11 -18.19
N GLN A 315 0.60 2.27 -18.74
CA GLN A 315 0.88 2.63 -20.14
C GLN A 315 2.38 2.74 -20.44
N ARG A 316 3.19 3.04 -19.42
CA ARG A 316 4.66 3.16 -19.49
C ARG A 316 5.38 1.85 -19.14
N GLY A 317 4.65 0.73 -19.04
CA GLY A 317 5.20 -0.61 -18.92
C GLY A 317 5.28 -1.16 -17.49
N MET A 318 4.84 -0.43 -16.46
CA MET A 318 4.83 -0.97 -15.09
C MET A 318 3.78 -2.07 -14.96
N ARG A 319 4.17 -3.22 -14.39
CA ARG A 319 3.22 -4.29 -14.11
C ARG A 319 2.28 -3.85 -12.98
N ARG A 320 0.99 -4.19 -13.08
CA ARG A 320 -0.01 -3.86 -12.05
C ARG A 320 0.40 -4.33 -10.64
N LEU A 321 1.12 -5.46 -10.54
CA LEU A 321 1.60 -6.00 -9.26
C LEU A 321 2.65 -5.11 -8.57
N ASP A 322 3.36 -4.28 -9.33
CA ASP A 322 4.36 -3.33 -8.79
C ASP A 322 3.74 -1.94 -8.49
N ILE A 323 2.43 -1.78 -8.66
CA ILE A 323 1.70 -0.54 -8.34
C ILE A 323 0.94 -0.73 -7.02
N HIS A 324 1.47 -0.16 -5.93
CA HIS A 324 0.85 -0.16 -4.62
C HIS A 324 0.12 1.16 -4.38
N ALA A 325 -1.20 1.12 -4.43
CA ALA A 325 -2.03 2.32 -4.40
C ALA A 325 -2.95 2.35 -3.16
N ASP A 326 -3.07 3.53 -2.57
CA ASP A 326 -3.94 3.83 -1.43
C ASP A 326 -4.76 5.11 -1.72
N ALA A 327 -5.98 4.92 -2.25
CA ALA A 327 -6.87 6.01 -2.63
C ALA A 327 -7.76 6.43 -1.45
N PHE A 328 -7.75 7.72 -1.11
CA PHE A 328 -8.46 8.25 0.04
C PHE A 328 -9.85 8.76 -0.34
N TYR A 329 -10.87 7.94 -0.10
CA TYR A 329 -12.26 8.33 -0.34
C TYR A 329 -12.86 9.07 0.85
N THR A 330 -13.48 10.21 0.60
CA THR A 330 -14.39 10.83 1.57
C THR A 330 -15.70 10.04 1.67
N ALA A 331 -16.43 10.19 2.78
CA ALA A 331 -17.73 9.53 2.95
C ALA A 331 -18.73 9.89 1.83
N ALA A 332 -18.67 11.12 1.30
CA ALA A 332 -19.49 11.55 0.18
C ALA A 332 -19.09 10.84 -1.13
N GLU A 333 -17.78 10.71 -1.39
CA GLU A 333 -17.27 9.99 -2.56
C GLU A 333 -17.61 8.50 -2.49
N MET A 334 -17.46 7.86 -1.33
CA MET A 334 -17.88 6.45 -1.14
C MET A 334 -19.39 6.28 -1.39
N ALA A 335 -20.23 7.18 -0.88
CA ALA A 335 -21.68 7.15 -1.13
C ALA A 335 -22.05 7.36 -2.60
N SER A 336 -21.24 8.14 -3.34
CA SER A 336 -21.43 8.36 -4.78
C SER A 336 -20.92 7.18 -5.62
N ALA A 337 -19.82 6.55 -5.21
CA ALA A 337 -19.24 5.37 -5.87
C ALA A 337 -20.17 4.14 -5.71
N GLY A 338 -20.74 3.94 -4.52
CA GLY A 338 -21.70 2.86 -4.26
C GLY A 338 -23.04 3.00 -5.00
N LYS A 339 -23.38 4.21 -5.49
CA LYS A 339 -24.57 4.42 -6.34
C LYS A 339 -24.34 4.03 -7.81
N LYS A 340 -23.10 4.05 -8.31
CA LYS A 340 -22.78 3.67 -9.70
C LYS A 340 -22.85 2.16 -9.95
N THR A 341 -22.82 1.33 -8.91
CA THR A 341 -22.91 -0.14 -9.03
C THR A 341 -24.35 -0.68 -8.95
N GLY A 342 -25.35 0.18 -8.74
CA GLY A 342 -26.74 -0.23 -8.47
C GLY A 342 -27.78 0.14 -9.52
N ALA A 343 -27.40 0.71 -10.68
CA ALA A 343 -28.36 1.23 -11.67
C ALA A 343 -28.21 0.69 -13.10
N ASP A 344 -27.24 -0.17 -13.38
CA ASP A 344 -27.16 -0.93 -14.63
C ASP A 344 -27.02 -2.43 -14.32
N ARG A 345 -28.17 -3.07 -14.04
CA ARG A 345 -28.38 -4.51 -14.24
C ARG A 345 -29.78 -4.73 -14.77
#